data_AF-A0A1Q3HCV4-F1
#
_entry.id   AF-A0A1Q3HCV4-F1
#
_cell.length_a   1.000
_cell.length_b   1.000
_cell.length_c   1.000
_cell.angle_alpha   90.00
_cell.angle_beta   90.00
_cell.angle_gamma   90.00
#
_symmetry.space_group_name_H-M   'P 1'
#
loop_
_entity.id
_entity.type
_entity.pdbx_description
1 polymer ?
#
loop_
_entity_poly.entity_id
_entity_poly.type
_entity_poly.pdbx_seq_one_letter_code
_entity_poly.pdbx_strand_id
1 'polypeptide(L)'
;MNADMVARIVGPLRKAQERLSASPEVSGALHPAVNVSHFILGSGHAHNFEDYLAGFRGSDIPPLGVFSSQEEFNTWLKTHSLPPPRGTVQMAGEHYTLCYSRVSGQPRLLRLPSAETLMRPGGAEGEDRLWRALDNAHEVLDSSPEDLDALRCAALALHFVHETGCTREFARFLAHFDEPRPPLHSFATREDAEAWLRNHPSPPHGASVLVGERELTVGFWRESDQRSLVHFPKVETPGDMED
;
A
#
# COMPACT_ATOMS: atom_id res chain seq x y z
N MET A 1 -1.45 6.86 -3.54
CA MET A 1 -0.06 6.92 -4.03
C MET A 1 -0.11 7.25 -5.51
N ASN A 2 0.60 8.27 -5.99
CA ASN A 2 0.63 8.62 -7.41
C ASN A 2 1.85 7.97 -8.13
N ALA A 3 1.87 7.99 -9.46
CA ALA A 3 2.97 7.42 -10.25
C ALA A 3 4.33 8.08 -9.97
N ASP A 4 4.33 9.38 -9.64
CA ASP A 4 5.52 10.15 -9.27
C ASP A 4 6.16 9.62 -7.97
N MET A 5 5.36 9.38 -6.93
CA MET A 5 5.82 8.80 -5.67
C MET A 5 6.37 7.38 -5.85
N VAL A 6 5.78 6.57 -6.74
CA VAL A 6 6.34 5.25 -7.08
C VAL A 6 7.72 5.41 -7.72
N ALA A 7 7.89 6.33 -8.67
CA ALA A 7 9.17 6.57 -9.32
C ALA A 7 10.24 7.04 -8.31
N ARG A 8 9.87 7.88 -7.35
CA ARG A 8 10.75 8.36 -6.28
C ARG A 8 11.21 7.25 -5.33
N ILE A 9 10.40 6.21 -5.12
CA ILE A 9 10.80 5.03 -4.32
C ILE A 9 11.63 4.06 -5.16
N VAL A 10 11.18 3.76 -6.38
CA VAL A 10 11.77 2.72 -7.24
C VAL A 10 13.12 3.14 -7.81
N GLY A 11 13.32 4.41 -8.16
CA GLY A 11 14.56 4.90 -8.75
C GLY A 11 15.80 4.65 -7.88
N PRO A 12 15.80 5.09 -6.60
CA PRO A 12 16.90 4.83 -5.68
C PRO A 12 17.15 3.34 -5.44
N LEU A 13 16.10 2.52 -5.34
CA LEU A 13 16.24 1.07 -5.18
C LEU A 13 16.89 0.42 -6.41
N ARG A 14 16.51 0.81 -7.62
CA ARG A 14 17.15 0.31 -8.85
C ARG A 14 18.61 0.74 -8.95
N LYS A 15 18.92 1.99 -8.59
CA LYS A 15 20.29 2.50 -8.48
C LYS A 15 21.11 1.67 -7.48
N ALA A 16 20.54 1.29 -6.34
CA ALA A 16 21.19 0.38 -5.39
C ALA A 16 21.43 -1.01 -6.00
N GLN A 17 20.44 -1.58 -6.69
CA GLN A 17 20.58 -2.88 -7.38
C GLN A 17 21.68 -2.88 -8.44
N GLU A 18 21.80 -1.80 -9.23
CA GLU A 18 22.84 -1.62 -10.25
C GLU A 18 24.24 -1.58 -9.61
N ARG A 19 24.39 -0.81 -8.53
CA ARG A 19 25.65 -0.71 -7.77
C ARG A 19 26.03 -2.03 -7.10
N LEU A 20 25.05 -2.82 -6.68
CA LEU A 20 25.21 -4.12 -6.04
C LEU A 20 25.24 -5.28 -7.05
N SER A 21 25.27 -5.01 -8.36
CA SER A 21 25.21 -6.04 -9.42
C SER A 21 26.33 -7.09 -9.35
N ALA A 22 27.47 -6.76 -8.74
CA ALA A 22 28.55 -7.71 -8.46
C ALA A 22 28.18 -8.80 -7.43
N SER A 23 27.08 -8.63 -6.70
CA SER A 23 26.52 -9.63 -5.77
C SER A 23 25.04 -9.89 -6.12
N PRO A 24 24.76 -10.82 -7.05
CA PRO A 24 23.41 -11.11 -7.51
C PRO A 24 22.47 -11.57 -6.39
N GLU A 25 22.99 -12.24 -5.36
CA GLU A 25 22.23 -12.63 -4.18
C GLU A 25 21.69 -11.40 -3.43
N VAL A 26 22.55 -10.41 -3.20
CA VAL A 26 22.22 -9.18 -2.46
C VAL A 26 21.31 -8.28 -3.30
N SER A 27 21.67 -8.05 -4.57
CA SER A 27 20.85 -7.26 -5.50
C SER A 27 19.46 -7.88 -5.71
N GLY A 28 19.40 -9.21 -5.81
CA GLY A 28 18.17 -9.97 -5.94
C GLY A 28 17.26 -9.87 -4.71
N ALA A 29 17.83 -9.74 -3.51
CA ALA A 29 17.07 -9.57 -2.27
C ALA A 29 16.34 -8.21 -2.18
N LEU A 30 16.69 -7.22 -3.01
CA LEU A 30 15.97 -5.93 -3.09
C LEU A 30 14.72 -5.97 -3.99
N HIS A 31 14.52 -7.02 -4.80
CA HIS A 31 13.35 -7.09 -5.70
C HIS A 31 12.00 -6.87 -5.01
N PRO A 32 11.73 -7.44 -3.81
CA PRO A 32 10.48 -7.16 -3.11
C PRO A 32 10.30 -5.68 -2.77
N ALA A 33 11.37 -4.99 -2.37
CA ALA A 33 11.34 -3.56 -2.06
C ALA A 33 11.06 -2.71 -3.31
N VAL A 34 11.58 -3.11 -4.47
CA VAL A 34 11.28 -2.45 -5.76
C VAL A 34 9.82 -2.64 -6.15
N ASN A 35 9.28 -3.84 -5.94
CA ASN A 35 7.98 -4.24 -6.48
C ASN A 35 6.81 -3.91 -5.54
N VAL A 36 7.03 -3.68 -4.25
CA VAL A 36 5.95 -3.39 -3.29
C VAL A 36 5.19 -2.11 -3.63
N SER A 37 5.85 -1.08 -4.17
CA SER A 37 5.17 0.15 -4.58
C SER A 37 4.20 -0.09 -5.76
N HIS A 38 4.56 -0.95 -6.70
CA HIS A 38 3.70 -1.35 -7.81
C HIS A 38 2.49 -2.20 -7.33
N PHE A 39 2.72 -3.06 -6.33
CA PHE A 39 1.64 -3.80 -5.68
C PHE A 39 0.62 -2.86 -5.04
N ILE A 40 1.08 -1.90 -4.24
CA ILE A 40 0.21 -0.96 -3.50
C ILE A 40 -0.64 -0.09 -4.44
N LEU A 41 -0.07 0.39 -5.55
CA LEU A 41 -0.73 1.34 -6.46
C LEU A 41 -2.01 0.79 -7.10
N GLY A 42 -2.05 -0.49 -7.48
CA GLY A 42 -3.21 -1.08 -8.18
C GLY A 42 -3.88 -2.24 -7.45
N SER A 43 -3.56 -2.42 -6.18
CA SER A 43 -4.33 -3.30 -5.29
C SER A 43 -5.47 -2.56 -4.61
N GLY A 44 -5.55 -1.23 -4.67
CA GLY A 44 -6.52 -0.46 -3.88
C GLY A 44 -6.03 -0.08 -2.48
N HIS A 45 -4.75 -0.36 -2.16
CA HIS A 45 -4.13 -0.01 -0.89
C HIS A 45 -3.56 1.40 -0.86
N ALA A 46 -3.46 2.06 -2.02
CA ALA A 46 -2.66 3.26 -2.23
C ALA A 46 -2.91 4.35 -1.19
N HIS A 47 -4.19 4.62 -0.88
CA HIS A 47 -4.51 5.64 0.11
C HIS A 47 -4.37 5.18 1.57
N ASN A 48 -4.68 3.92 1.88
CA ASN A 48 -4.44 3.39 3.22
C ASN A 48 -2.93 3.44 3.55
N PHE A 49 -2.09 3.20 2.55
CA PHE A 49 -0.65 3.30 2.70
C PHE A 49 -0.17 4.74 2.85
N GLU A 50 -0.77 5.70 2.15
CA GLU A 50 -0.48 7.14 2.36
C GLU A 50 -0.82 7.57 3.79
N ASP A 51 -2.01 7.22 4.29
CA ASP A 51 -2.43 7.51 5.67
C ASP A 51 -1.45 6.85 6.67
N TYR A 52 -1.02 5.62 6.37
CA TYR A 52 -0.05 4.88 7.17
C TYR A 52 1.34 5.53 7.21
N LEU A 53 1.86 5.97 6.06
CA LEU A 53 3.13 6.70 5.95
C LEU A 53 3.07 8.04 6.68
N ALA A 54 1.99 8.79 6.50
CA ALA A 54 1.73 10.04 7.17
C ALA A 54 1.73 9.87 8.70
N GLY A 55 1.04 8.81 9.18
CA GLY A 55 1.01 8.45 10.60
C GLY A 55 2.39 8.11 11.15
N PHE A 56 3.19 7.34 10.43
CA PHE A 56 4.55 7.02 10.84
C PHE A 56 5.44 8.27 10.92
N ARG A 57 5.33 9.16 9.92
CA ARG A 57 6.12 10.40 9.85
C ARG A 57 5.66 11.48 10.83
N GLY A 58 4.49 11.31 11.46
CA GLY A 58 3.87 12.33 12.28
C GLY A 58 3.49 13.59 11.49
N SER A 59 3.25 13.45 10.18
CA SER A 59 2.98 14.55 9.26
C SER A 59 1.64 14.32 8.55
N ASP A 60 0.85 15.37 8.35
CA ASP A 60 -0.30 15.38 7.42
C ASP A 60 -1.38 14.32 7.67
N ILE A 61 -1.59 13.91 8.92
CA ILE A 61 -2.74 13.09 9.32
C ILE A 61 -3.25 13.48 10.71
N PRO A 62 -4.57 13.65 10.93
CA PRO A 62 -5.09 14.13 12.20
C PRO A 62 -5.03 13.05 13.31
N PRO A 63 -4.73 13.42 14.56
CA PRO A 63 -4.91 12.52 15.69
C PRO A 63 -6.41 12.35 16.00
N LEU A 64 -6.88 11.12 16.03
CA LEU A 64 -8.28 10.79 16.40
C LEU A 64 -8.49 10.76 17.91
N GLY A 65 -7.43 10.54 18.68
CA GLY A 65 -7.46 10.56 20.13
C GLY A 65 -6.54 9.53 20.77
N VAL A 66 -6.57 9.54 22.10
CA VAL A 66 -5.92 8.56 22.97
C VAL A 66 -7.01 7.72 23.62
N PHE A 67 -6.92 6.41 23.50
CA PHE A 67 -7.90 5.47 24.02
C PHE A 67 -7.23 4.49 24.98
N SER A 68 -7.96 4.08 26.01
CA SER A 68 -7.49 3.12 27.01
C SER A 68 -7.69 1.68 26.55
N SER A 69 -8.63 1.43 25.62
CA SER A 69 -8.93 0.09 25.11
C SER A 69 -9.54 0.10 23.70
N GLN A 70 -9.50 -1.07 23.04
CA GLN A 70 -10.13 -1.28 21.74
C GLN A 70 -11.66 -1.10 21.82
N GLU A 71 -12.28 -1.47 22.93
CA GLU A 71 -13.73 -1.33 23.13
C GLU A 71 -14.14 0.16 23.18
N GLU A 72 -13.37 0.98 23.89
CA GLU A 72 -13.56 2.42 23.94
C GLU A 72 -13.41 3.05 22.55
N PHE A 73 -12.33 2.71 21.84
CA PHE A 73 -12.13 3.14 20.47
C PHE A 73 -13.28 2.73 19.54
N ASN A 74 -13.74 1.48 19.62
CA ASN A 74 -14.85 0.99 18.80
C ASN A 74 -16.17 1.72 19.12
N THR A 75 -16.38 2.12 20.38
CA THR A 75 -17.53 2.91 20.80
C THR A 75 -17.47 4.32 20.23
N TRP A 76 -16.30 4.97 20.31
CA TRP A 76 -16.04 6.26 19.68
C TRP A 76 -16.19 6.21 18.16
N LEU A 77 -15.71 5.14 17.52
CA LEU A 77 -15.76 5.01 16.07
C LEU A 77 -17.21 4.97 15.54
N LYS A 78 -18.12 4.33 16.28
CA LYS A 78 -19.55 4.28 15.93
C LYS A 78 -20.21 5.66 15.94
N THR A 79 -19.75 6.58 16.80
CA THR A 79 -20.31 7.94 16.86
C THR A 79 -19.78 8.85 15.75
N HIS A 80 -18.74 8.43 15.03
CA HIS A 80 -18.07 9.21 13.98
C HIS A 80 -18.16 8.55 12.60
N SER A 81 -19.19 7.73 12.36
CA SER A 81 -19.32 6.91 11.14
C SER A 81 -19.36 7.70 9.81
N LEU A 82 -19.64 9.02 9.83
CA LEU A 82 -19.80 9.86 8.64
C LEU A 82 -19.26 11.31 8.88
N PRO A 83 -18.28 11.80 8.09
CA PRO A 83 -17.44 11.01 7.20
C PRO A 83 -16.59 10.01 8.03
N PRO A 84 -16.25 8.85 7.47
CA PRO A 84 -15.45 7.85 8.17
C PRO A 84 -14.12 8.46 8.63
N PRO A 85 -13.76 8.33 9.92
CA PRO A 85 -12.59 9.02 10.43
C PRO A 85 -11.33 8.41 9.85
N ARG A 86 -10.30 9.23 9.66
CA ARG A 86 -8.98 8.81 9.20
C ARG A 86 -7.99 9.52 10.06
N GLY A 87 -7.01 8.79 10.58
CA GLY A 87 -6.14 9.41 11.56
C GLY A 87 -5.28 8.44 12.34
N THR A 88 -4.43 9.02 13.17
CA THR A 88 -3.64 8.27 14.14
C THR A 88 -4.43 8.06 15.42
N VAL A 89 -4.21 6.91 16.02
CA VAL A 89 -4.84 6.50 17.28
C VAL A 89 -3.73 6.10 18.22
N GLN A 90 -3.72 6.65 19.43
CA GLN A 90 -2.83 6.16 20.47
C GLN A 90 -3.62 5.27 21.42
N MET A 91 -3.10 4.08 21.72
CA MET A 91 -3.77 3.15 22.61
C MET A 91 -2.75 2.32 23.38
N ALA A 92 -2.85 2.34 24.72
CA ALA A 92 -1.94 1.63 25.62
C ALA A 92 -0.44 1.90 25.36
N GLY A 93 -0.08 3.14 24.97
CA GLY A 93 1.30 3.53 24.66
C GLY A 93 1.77 3.21 23.24
N GLU A 94 0.96 2.49 22.46
CA GLU A 94 1.22 2.15 21.06
C GLU A 94 0.55 3.13 20.12
N HIS A 95 1.12 3.31 18.94
CA HIS A 95 0.59 4.18 17.88
C HIS A 95 0.00 3.34 16.75
N TYR A 96 -1.15 3.75 16.26
CA TYR A 96 -1.86 3.09 15.18
C TYR A 96 -2.32 4.10 14.13
N THR A 97 -2.59 3.62 12.93
CA THR A 97 -3.38 4.34 11.93
C THR A 97 -4.67 3.61 11.64
N LEU A 98 -5.77 4.35 11.56
CA LEU A 98 -7.06 3.82 11.13
C LEU A 98 -7.09 3.67 9.61
N CYS A 99 -7.18 2.44 9.14
CA CYS A 99 -7.36 2.11 7.72
C CYS A 99 -8.69 1.38 7.50
N TYR A 100 -9.02 1.13 6.23
CA TYR A 100 -10.27 0.46 5.85
C TYR A 100 -9.99 -0.74 4.97
N SER A 101 -10.63 -1.88 5.27
CA SER A 101 -10.64 -3.05 4.40
C SER A 101 -11.09 -2.65 2.99
N ARG A 102 -10.31 -3.04 1.97
CA ARG A 102 -10.61 -2.74 0.56
C ARG A 102 -11.89 -3.42 0.07
N VAL A 103 -12.20 -4.59 0.62
CA VAL A 103 -13.33 -5.42 0.17
C VAL A 103 -14.61 -5.02 0.91
N SER A 104 -14.53 -5.01 2.24
CA SER A 104 -15.70 -4.87 3.11
C SER A 104 -15.91 -3.47 3.66
N GLY A 105 -14.96 -2.56 3.45
CA GLY A 105 -14.99 -1.23 4.08
C GLY A 105 -14.86 -1.24 5.60
N GLN A 106 -14.63 -2.39 6.23
CA GLN A 106 -14.53 -2.47 7.69
C GLN A 106 -13.27 -1.74 8.19
N PRO A 107 -13.40 -0.89 9.23
CA PRO A 107 -12.26 -0.19 9.82
C PRO A 107 -11.29 -1.19 10.47
N ARG A 108 -10.00 -0.88 10.40
CA ARG A 108 -8.92 -1.66 11.02
C ARG A 108 -7.86 -0.71 11.58
N LEU A 109 -7.33 -1.04 12.75
CA LEU A 109 -6.14 -0.38 13.27
C LEU A 109 -4.92 -1.13 12.76
N LEU A 110 -3.99 -0.40 12.12
CA LEU A 110 -2.66 -0.91 11.79
C LEU A 110 -1.67 -0.34 12.78
N ARG A 111 -0.84 -1.19 13.37
CA ARG A 111 0.19 -0.73 14.29
C ARG A 111 1.29 -0.01 13.51
N LEU A 112 1.68 1.16 13.99
CA LEU A 112 2.85 1.84 13.49
C LEU A 112 4.10 1.19 14.10
N PRO A 113 5.08 0.78 13.28
CA PRO A 113 6.29 0.14 13.76
C PRO A 113 7.17 1.15 14.48
N SER A 114 7.99 0.66 15.40
CA SER A 114 9.18 1.40 15.81
C SER A 114 10.24 1.34 14.70
N ALA A 115 11.28 2.16 14.80
CA ALA A 115 12.44 2.05 13.92
C ALA A 115 13.07 0.65 13.95
N GLU A 116 13.00 -0.05 15.10
CA GLU A 116 13.49 -1.43 15.23
C GLU A 116 12.58 -2.43 14.51
N THR A 117 11.25 -2.29 14.62
CA THR A 117 10.29 -3.20 13.96
C THR A 117 10.34 -3.09 12.43
N LEU A 118 10.66 -1.92 11.89
CA LEU A 118 10.83 -1.72 10.44
C LEU A 118 11.87 -2.63 9.80
N MET A 119 12.78 -3.17 10.60
CA MET A 119 13.89 -4.00 10.16
C MET A 119 13.46 -5.46 9.96
N ARG A 120 12.24 -5.84 10.36
CA ARG A 120 11.74 -7.24 10.40
C ARG A 120 10.41 -7.52 9.67
N PRO A 121 10.09 -6.96 8.48
CA PRO A 121 8.77 -7.11 7.88
C PRO A 121 8.50 -8.49 7.24
N GLY A 122 9.52 -9.33 7.02
CA GLY A 122 9.44 -10.60 6.28
C GLY A 122 9.64 -11.89 7.09
N GLY A 123 9.83 -11.80 8.42
CA GLY A 123 10.20 -12.95 9.27
C GLY A 123 11.65 -13.43 9.08
N ALA A 124 12.10 -14.38 9.88
CA ALA A 124 13.52 -14.73 10.06
C ALA A 124 14.30 -15.12 8.77
N GLU A 125 13.69 -15.86 7.83
CA GLU A 125 14.39 -16.31 6.61
C GLU A 125 14.53 -15.21 5.53
N GLY A 126 13.63 -14.22 5.55
CA GLY A 126 13.70 -13.02 4.73
C GLY A 126 14.51 -11.91 5.41
N GLU A 127 14.51 -11.89 6.74
CA GLU A 127 15.21 -10.92 7.61
C GLU A 127 16.70 -10.88 7.27
N ASP A 128 17.43 -12.00 7.35
CA ASP A 128 18.88 -12.01 7.14
C ASP A 128 19.31 -11.51 5.75
N ARG A 129 18.55 -11.84 4.71
CA ARG A 129 18.90 -11.51 3.32
C ARG A 129 18.44 -10.12 2.93
N LEU A 130 17.20 -9.76 3.24
CA LEU A 130 16.66 -8.42 2.95
C LEU A 130 17.38 -7.37 3.78
N TRP A 131 17.65 -7.63 5.07
CA TRP A 131 18.36 -6.70 5.93
C TRP A 131 19.78 -6.47 5.45
N ARG A 132 20.54 -7.54 5.16
CA ARG A 132 21.87 -7.41 4.56
C ARG A 132 21.83 -6.61 3.26
N ALA A 133 20.79 -6.79 2.45
CA ALA A 133 20.64 -6.03 1.22
C ALA A 133 20.27 -4.56 1.45
N LEU A 134 19.45 -4.26 2.45
CA LEU A 134 19.13 -2.89 2.86
C LEU A 134 20.34 -2.18 3.49
N ASP A 135 21.16 -2.87 4.29
CA ASP A 135 22.42 -2.37 4.81
C ASP A 135 23.39 -2.03 3.68
N ASN A 136 23.62 -2.97 2.77
CA ASN A 136 24.46 -2.73 1.59
C ASN A 136 23.89 -1.60 0.71
N ALA A 137 22.57 -1.54 0.56
CA ALA A 137 21.91 -0.45 -0.16
C ALA A 137 22.13 0.89 0.54
N HIS A 138 22.03 0.93 1.87
CA HIS A 138 22.31 2.10 2.67
C HIS A 138 23.76 2.56 2.49
N GLU A 139 24.74 1.66 2.59
CA GLU A 139 26.16 1.99 2.38
C GLU A 139 26.43 2.56 0.98
N VAL A 140 25.83 1.98 -0.07
CA VAL A 140 26.05 2.49 -1.45
C VAL A 140 25.22 3.73 -1.78
N LEU A 141 24.17 4.04 -1.02
CA LEU A 141 23.31 5.23 -1.19
C LEU A 141 23.55 6.34 -0.17
N ASP A 142 24.46 6.14 0.79
CA ASP A 142 24.72 6.99 1.98
C ASP A 142 24.98 8.48 1.69
N SER A 143 25.27 8.81 0.43
CA SER A 143 25.48 10.18 -0.05
C SER A 143 24.20 10.97 -0.35
N SER A 144 23.00 10.36 -0.28
CA SER A 144 21.73 11.03 -0.62
C SER A 144 20.63 10.77 0.43
N PRO A 145 20.21 11.79 1.19
CA PRO A 145 19.08 11.67 2.12
C PRO A 145 17.76 11.26 1.43
N GLU A 146 17.54 11.66 0.17
CA GLU A 146 16.36 11.27 -0.60
C GLU A 146 16.38 9.77 -0.95
N ASP A 147 17.55 9.24 -1.31
CA ASP A 147 17.70 7.80 -1.61
C ASP A 147 17.47 6.95 -0.35
N LEU A 148 17.92 7.44 0.81
CA LEU A 148 17.68 6.80 2.10
C LEU A 148 16.21 6.87 2.54
N ASP A 149 15.50 7.97 2.24
CA ASP A 149 14.05 8.06 2.49
C ASP A 149 13.27 7.07 1.60
N ALA A 150 13.69 6.89 0.35
CA ALA A 150 13.10 5.90 -0.55
C ALA A 150 13.26 4.45 -0.03
N LEU A 151 14.45 4.10 0.46
CA LEU A 151 14.70 2.81 1.12
C LEU A 151 13.76 2.61 2.33
N ARG A 152 13.62 3.63 3.17
CA ARG A 152 12.70 3.60 4.33
C ARG A 152 11.25 3.47 3.93
N CYS A 153 10.82 4.18 2.88
CA CYS A 153 9.47 4.06 2.32
C CYS A 153 9.16 2.64 1.84
N ALA A 154 10.12 1.98 1.20
CA ALA A 154 9.97 0.61 0.75
C ALA A 154 9.88 -0.39 1.91
N ALA A 155 10.68 -0.20 2.98
CA ALA A 155 10.56 -0.98 4.20
C ALA A 155 9.19 -0.79 4.88
N LEU A 156 8.71 0.45 4.97
CA LEU A 156 7.36 0.78 5.45
C LEU A 156 6.26 0.13 4.60
N ALA A 157 6.43 0.09 3.28
CA ALA A 157 5.50 -0.56 2.37
C ALA A 157 5.43 -2.08 2.61
N LEU A 158 6.58 -2.74 2.81
CA LEU A 158 6.63 -4.16 3.14
C LEU A 158 5.98 -4.44 4.51
N HIS A 159 6.25 -3.60 5.51
CA HIS A 159 5.60 -3.70 6.82
C HIS A 159 4.08 -3.51 6.72
N PHE A 160 3.63 -2.53 5.94
CA PHE A 160 2.21 -2.30 5.69
C PHE A 160 1.54 -3.52 5.04
N VAL A 161 2.18 -4.16 4.06
CA VAL A 161 1.67 -5.40 3.44
C VAL A 161 1.55 -6.52 4.46
N HIS A 162 2.50 -6.62 5.40
CA HIS A 162 2.43 -7.57 6.51
C HIS A 162 1.24 -7.28 7.44
N GLU A 163 1.16 -6.06 7.97
CA GLU A 163 0.10 -5.63 8.92
C GLU A 163 -1.31 -5.72 8.35
N THR A 164 -1.45 -5.48 7.05
CA THR A 164 -2.75 -5.62 6.36
C THR A 164 -3.14 -7.07 6.07
N GLY A 165 -2.23 -8.03 6.31
CA GLY A 165 -2.44 -9.45 6.02
C GLY A 165 -2.31 -9.81 4.53
N CYS A 166 -1.74 -8.92 3.72
CA CYS A 166 -1.68 -9.04 2.26
C CYS A 166 -0.42 -9.75 1.75
N THR A 167 0.39 -10.36 2.61
CA THR A 167 1.63 -11.07 2.23
C THR A 167 1.41 -12.14 1.16
N ARG A 168 0.31 -12.89 1.21
CA ARG A 168 -0.01 -13.91 0.19
C ARG A 168 -0.36 -13.30 -1.16
N GLU A 169 -1.12 -12.21 -1.18
CA GLU A 169 -1.45 -11.48 -2.40
C GLU A 169 -0.19 -10.86 -3.01
N PHE A 170 0.68 -10.31 -2.18
CA PHE A 170 1.96 -9.76 -2.61
C PHE A 170 2.90 -10.84 -3.16
N ALA A 171 3.00 -12.01 -2.50
CA ALA A 171 3.77 -13.13 -3.01
C ALA A 171 3.25 -13.62 -4.37
N ARG A 172 1.91 -13.69 -4.53
CA ARG A 172 1.30 -14.04 -5.82
C ARG A 172 1.60 -13.00 -6.89
N PHE A 173 1.56 -11.71 -6.53
CA PHE A 173 1.92 -10.61 -7.42
C PHE A 173 3.38 -10.71 -7.88
N LEU A 174 4.31 -11.02 -6.98
CA LEU A 174 5.72 -11.23 -7.36
C LEU A 174 5.90 -12.42 -8.30
N ALA A 175 5.14 -13.50 -8.11
CA ALA A 175 5.23 -14.69 -8.95
C ALA A 175 4.60 -14.52 -10.34
N HIS A 176 3.68 -13.57 -10.51
CA HIS A 176 2.93 -13.34 -11.75
C HIS A 176 2.91 -11.84 -12.09
N PHE A 177 4.06 -11.18 -11.99
CA PHE A 177 4.17 -9.71 -12.08
C PHE A 177 3.66 -9.17 -13.42
N ASP A 178 3.89 -9.94 -14.50
CA ASP A 178 3.49 -9.59 -15.87
C ASP A 178 2.04 -10.00 -16.20
N GLU A 179 1.34 -10.69 -15.29
CA GLU A 179 -0.04 -11.11 -15.51
C GLU A 179 -1.04 -10.03 -15.06
N PRO A 180 -2.21 -9.93 -15.73
CA PRO A 180 -3.30 -9.10 -15.25
C PRO A 180 -3.70 -9.46 -13.82
N ARG A 181 -3.77 -8.45 -12.95
CA ARG A 181 -4.23 -8.65 -11.58
C ARG A 181 -5.70 -9.09 -11.58
N PRO A 182 -6.08 -10.04 -10.71
CA PRO A 182 -7.48 -10.39 -10.57
C PRO A 182 -8.28 -9.18 -10.04
N PRO A 183 -9.54 -9.01 -10.48
CA PRO A 183 -10.39 -7.96 -9.97
C PRO A 183 -10.62 -8.15 -8.47
N LEU A 184 -10.62 -7.04 -7.72
CA LEU A 184 -10.86 -7.03 -6.28
C LEU A 184 -12.26 -7.55 -5.94
N HIS A 185 -13.24 -7.24 -6.79
CA HIS A 185 -14.62 -7.68 -6.66
C HIS A 185 -15.24 -7.86 -8.05
N SER A 186 -16.17 -8.81 -8.17
CA SER A 186 -17.02 -8.97 -9.36
C SER A 186 -18.46 -8.63 -9.05
N PHE A 187 -19.14 -7.93 -9.96
CA PHE A 187 -20.53 -7.52 -9.88
C PHE A 187 -21.26 -7.94 -11.16
N ALA A 188 -22.53 -8.34 -11.04
CA ALA A 188 -23.33 -8.68 -12.21
C ALA A 188 -23.72 -7.44 -13.03
N THR A 189 -24.03 -6.33 -12.33
CA THR A 189 -24.50 -5.09 -12.94
C THR A 189 -23.68 -3.89 -12.50
N ARG A 190 -23.74 -2.81 -13.30
CA ARG A 190 -23.07 -1.56 -12.96
C ARG A 190 -23.73 -0.89 -11.76
N GLU A 191 -25.03 -1.02 -11.64
CA GLU A 191 -25.84 -0.51 -10.54
C GLU A 191 -25.39 -1.08 -9.19
N ASP A 192 -25.12 -2.40 -9.14
CA ASP A 192 -24.60 -3.08 -7.95
C ASP A 192 -23.19 -2.58 -7.59
N ALA A 193 -22.32 -2.44 -8.58
CA ALA A 193 -20.96 -1.95 -8.38
C ALA A 193 -20.94 -0.50 -7.87
N GLU A 194 -21.79 0.36 -8.43
CA GLU A 194 -21.92 1.74 -7.98
C GLU A 194 -22.57 1.84 -6.60
N ALA A 195 -23.53 0.96 -6.28
CA ALA A 195 -24.13 0.89 -4.95
C ALA A 195 -23.08 0.48 -3.90
N TRP A 196 -22.24 -0.52 -4.20
CA TRP A 196 -21.09 -0.87 -3.37
C TRP A 196 -20.16 0.33 -3.19
N LEU A 197 -19.78 1.02 -4.28
CA LEU A 197 -18.86 2.15 -4.23
C LEU A 197 -19.41 3.34 -3.41
N ARG A 198 -20.72 3.64 -3.54
CA ARG A 198 -21.40 4.67 -2.73
C ARG A 198 -21.40 4.34 -1.25
N ASN A 199 -21.56 3.08 -0.90
CA ASN A 199 -21.62 2.64 0.50
C ASN A 199 -20.24 2.36 1.11
N HIS A 200 -19.18 2.29 0.30
CA HIS A 200 -17.84 2.01 0.80
C HIS A 200 -17.27 3.24 1.54
N PRO A 201 -16.89 3.14 2.83
CA PRO A 201 -16.46 4.29 3.64
C PRO A 201 -15.14 4.93 3.17
N SER A 202 -14.24 4.12 2.60
CA SER A 202 -12.97 4.59 2.05
C SER A 202 -12.65 3.81 0.79
N PRO A 203 -13.23 4.16 -0.36
CA PRO A 203 -13.12 3.38 -1.59
C PRO A 203 -11.67 2.99 -1.94
N PRO A 204 -11.46 1.74 -2.39
CA PRO A 204 -10.13 1.21 -2.69
C PRO A 204 -9.59 1.78 -4.01
N HIS A 205 -9.13 3.03 -3.98
CA HIS A 205 -8.67 3.75 -5.17
C HIS A 205 -7.59 2.97 -5.95
N GLY A 206 -7.78 2.85 -7.27
CA GLY A 206 -6.88 2.12 -8.16
C GLY A 206 -7.13 0.62 -8.21
N ALA A 207 -8.04 0.08 -7.39
CA ALA A 207 -8.45 -1.32 -7.51
C ALA A 207 -9.24 -1.54 -8.80
N SER A 208 -8.97 -2.67 -9.44
CA SER A 208 -9.80 -3.21 -10.52
C SER A 208 -11.03 -3.90 -9.94
N VAL A 209 -12.18 -3.77 -10.59
CA VAL A 209 -13.42 -4.50 -10.33
C VAL A 209 -13.99 -5.00 -11.65
N LEU A 210 -14.62 -6.16 -11.63
CA LEU A 210 -15.30 -6.74 -12.78
C LEU A 210 -16.79 -6.40 -12.70
N VAL A 211 -17.37 -5.89 -13.78
CA VAL A 211 -18.80 -5.53 -13.89
C VAL A 211 -19.36 -6.18 -15.15
N GLY A 212 -20.14 -7.24 -14.98
CA GLY A 212 -20.45 -8.16 -16.07
C GLY A 212 -19.15 -8.76 -16.61
N GLU A 213 -18.83 -8.45 -17.87
CA GLU A 213 -17.59 -8.87 -18.53
C GLU A 213 -16.55 -7.73 -18.63
N ARG A 214 -16.86 -6.56 -18.06
CA ARG A 214 -16.02 -5.36 -18.21
C ARG A 214 -15.20 -5.12 -16.96
N GLU A 215 -13.90 -4.99 -17.14
CA GLU A 215 -13.00 -4.54 -16.09
C GLU A 215 -13.03 -3.00 -15.97
N LEU A 216 -13.28 -2.50 -14.76
CA LEU A 216 -13.32 -1.09 -14.41
C LEU A 216 -12.39 -0.81 -13.24
N THR A 217 -11.91 0.42 -13.12
CA THR A 217 -11.05 0.85 -12.01
C THR A 217 -11.80 1.81 -11.09
N VAL A 218 -11.57 1.67 -9.79
CA VAL A 218 -12.11 2.57 -8.77
C VAL A 218 -11.35 3.90 -8.75
N GLY A 219 -11.99 4.96 -9.24
CA GLY A 219 -11.58 6.34 -9.03
C GLY A 219 -12.13 6.88 -7.72
N PHE A 220 -11.27 7.45 -6.88
CA PHE A 220 -11.69 8.09 -5.63
C PHE A 220 -10.83 9.31 -5.33
N TRP A 221 -11.46 10.47 -5.25
CA TRP A 221 -10.84 11.74 -4.88
C TRP A 221 -11.33 12.13 -3.49
N ARG A 222 -10.43 12.05 -2.51
CA ARG A 222 -10.76 12.16 -1.09
C ARG A 222 -11.30 13.53 -0.71
N GLU A 223 -10.66 14.59 -1.22
CA GLU A 223 -10.99 15.98 -0.87
C GLU A 223 -12.41 16.38 -1.26
N SER A 224 -12.92 15.83 -2.37
CA SER A 224 -14.27 16.10 -2.87
C SER A 224 -15.27 14.98 -2.58
N ASP A 225 -14.83 13.91 -1.91
CA ASP A 225 -15.54 12.62 -1.80
C ASP A 225 -16.10 12.11 -3.14
N GLN A 226 -15.45 12.46 -4.25
CA GLN A 226 -15.90 12.05 -5.57
C GLN A 226 -15.48 10.60 -5.82
N ARG A 227 -16.43 9.78 -6.24
CA ARG A 227 -16.24 8.34 -6.47
C ARG A 227 -16.76 7.99 -7.85
N SER A 228 -15.99 7.19 -8.60
CA SER A 228 -16.39 6.78 -9.94
C SER A 228 -15.81 5.42 -10.31
N LEU A 229 -16.52 4.72 -11.17
CA LEU A 229 -15.99 3.58 -11.91
C LEU A 229 -15.57 4.08 -13.28
N VAL A 230 -14.28 4.01 -13.57
CA VAL A 230 -13.69 4.52 -14.81
C VAL A 230 -13.02 3.40 -15.58
N HIS A 231 -13.07 3.48 -16.90
CA HIS A 231 -12.14 2.75 -17.75
C HIS A 231 -10.81 3.52 -17.71
N PHE A 232 -9.82 3.02 -16.98
CA PHE A 232 -8.46 3.45 -17.30
C PHE A 232 -8.06 2.74 -18.58
N PRO A 233 -7.57 3.45 -19.61
CA PRO A 233 -6.96 2.79 -20.74
C PRO A 233 -5.81 1.94 -20.17
N LYS A 234 -5.90 0.62 -20.35
CA LYS A 234 -4.70 -0.22 -20.24
C LYS A 234 -3.79 0.31 -21.34
N VAL A 235 -2.54 0.63 -21.01
CA VAL A 235 -1.54 0.90 -22.04
C VAL A 235 -1.49 -0.37 -22.89
N GLU A 236 -2.04 -0.31 -24.10
CA GLU A 236 -1.92 -1.39 -25.06
C GLU A 236 -0.42 -1.59 -25.27
N THR A 237 0.07 -2.78 -24.98
CA THR A 237 1.43 -3.14 -25.30
C THR A 237 1.46 -3.20 -26.84
N PRO A 238 2.42 -2.59 -27.54
CA PRO A 238 2.42 -2.49 -29.00
C PRO A 238 2.71 -3.85 -29.69
N GLY A 239 1.81 -4.79 -29.49
CA GLY A 239 1.75 -6.14 -30.05
C GLY A 239 0.32 -6.64 -30.28
N ASP A 240 -0.71 -5.92 -29.79
CA ASP A 240 -2.13 -6.24 -30.04
C ASP A 240 -2.71 -5.51 -31.27
N MET A 241 -1.86 -4.90 -32.10
CA MET A 241 -2.23 -4.28 -33.38
C MET A 241 -1.74 -5.16 -34.55
N GLU A 242 -2.33 -6.33 -34.71
CA GLU A 242 -2.35 -7.06 -36.00
C GLU A 242 -3.77 -7.62 -36.23
N ASP A 243 -4.56 -6.89 -37.02
CA ASP A 243 -5.12 -7.33 -38.31
C ASP A 243 -5.74 -6.14 -39.08
#